data_AF-A0A7W1ZYQ1-F1
#
_entry.id   AF-A0A7W1ZYQ1-F1
#
_cell.length_a   1.000
_cell.length_b   1.000
_cell.length_c   1.000
_cell.angle_alpha   90.00
_cell.angle_beta   90.00
_cell.angle_gamma   90.00
#
_symmetry.space_group_name_H-M   'P 1'
#
loop_
_entity.id
_entity.type
_entity.pdbx_description
1 polymer ?
#
loop_
_entity_poly.entity_id
_entity_poly.type
_entity_poly.pdbx_seq_one_letter_code
_entity_poly.pdbx_strand_id
1 'polypeptide(L)' 'KLCIALGVDKTFNNEDLLGNRAWLEEGAKISNEKIACGKRVGIDYAEEYAEKLWRFWITDNPFVSRKSLRQAPANRR' A
#
# COMPACT_ATOMS: atom_id res chain seq x y z
N LYS A 1 -8.65 -8.08 -6.46
CA LYS A 1 -7.80 -8.13 -7.68
C LYS A 1 -6.50 -8.88 -7.39
N LEU A 2 -5.59 -8.35 -6.56
CA LEU A 2 -4.35 -9.04 -6.16
C LEU A 2 -4.60 -10.43 -5.57
N CYS A 3 -5.42 -10.55 -4.53
CA CYS A 3 -5.65 -11.83 -3.84
C CYS A 3 -6.16 -12.92 -4.79
N ILE A 4 -7.13 -12.59 -5.65
CA ILE A 4 -7.66 -13.52 -6.66
C ILE A 4 -6.56 -13.95 -7.64
N ALA A 5 -5.74 -13.02 -8.13
CA ALA A 5 -4.66 -13.32 -9.07
C ALA A 5 -3.58 -14.23 -8.47
N LEU A 6 -3.38 -14.17 -7.15
CA LEU A 6 -2.40 -14.99 -6.42
C LEU A 6 -3.02 -16.22 -5.73
N GLY A 7 -4.32 -16.47 -5.90
CA GLY A 7 -5.01 -17.57 -5.21
C GLY A 7 -5.08 -17.40 -3.67
N VAL A 8 -4.97 -16.17 -3.16
CA VAL A 8 -5.10 -15.88 -1.73
C VAL A 8 -6.57 -15.72 -1.38
N ASP A 9 -7.02 -16.53 -0.43
CA ASP A 9 -8.37 -16.50 0.13
C ASP A 9 -8.34 -16.45 1.67
N LYS A 10 -9.48 -16.70 2.32
CA LYS A 10 -9.61 -16.63 3.78
C LYS A 10 -8.79 -17.69 4.53
N THR A 11 -8.36 -18.77 3.86
CA THR A 11 -7.55 -19.82 4.49
C THR A 11 -6.11 -19.38 4.77
N PHE A 12 -5.68 -18.23 4.23
CA PHE A 12 -4.40 -17.58 4.55
C PHE A 12 -4.48 -16.62 5.74
N ASN A 13 -5.64 -16.51 6.40
CA ASN A 13 -5.77 -15.66 7.58
C ASN A 13 -4.89 -16.21 8.73
N ASN A 14 -4.14 -15.33 9.40
CA ASN A 14 -3.11 -15.68 10.39
C ASN A 14 -1.95 -16.54 9.86
N GLU A 15 -1.73 -16.59 8.55
CA GLU A 15 -0.56 -17.25 7.96
C GLU A 15 0.74 -16.59 8.42
N ASP A 16 1.77 -17.40 8.66
CA ASP A 16 3.11 -16.93 8.97
C ASP A 16 3.85 -16.57 7.66
N LEU A 17 4.18 -15.28 7.49
CA LEU A 17 4.92 -14.79 6.33
C LEU A 17 6.41 -15.13 6.34
N LEU A 18 6.91 -15.76 7.41
CA LEU A 18 8.24 -16.38 7.48
C LEU A 18 8.21 -17.88 7.15
N GLY A 19 7.02 -18.43 6.91
CA GLY A 19 6.81 -19.82 6.52
C GLY A 19 6.98 -20.05 5.01
N ASN A 20 6.45 -21.18 4.54
CA ASN A 20 6.67 -21.66 3.16
C ASN A 20 5.47 -21.47 2.23
N ARG A 21 4.32 -21.03 2.75
CA ARG A 21 3.07 -20.96 1.97
C ARG A 21 2.87 -19.61 1.28
N ALA A 22 3.23 -18.53 1.96
CA ALA A 22 3.32 -17.18 1.43
C ALA A 22 4.47 -16.46 2.15
N TRP A 23 5.31 -15.78 1.40
CA TRP A 23 6.48 -15.09 1.94
C TRP A 23 6.70 -13.78 1.21
N LEU A 24 7.59 -12.96 1.75
CA LEU A 24 8.10 -11.74 1.13
C LEU A 24 9.56 -11.93 0.76
N GLU A 25 9.94 -11.45 -0.42
CA GLU A 25 11.32 -11.44 -0.88
C GLU A 25 11.85 -10.00 -0.91
N GLU A 26 13.17 -9.86 -0.79
CA GLU A 26 13.82 -8.55 -0.89
C GLU A 26 13.55 -7.93 -2.26
N GLY A 27 12.99 -6.72 -2.24
CA GLY A 27 12.69 -5.97 -3.45
C GLY A 27 13.82 -5.04 -3.88
N ALA A 28 13.60 -4.31 -4.97
CA ALA A 28 14.48 -3.21 -5.33
C ALA A 28 14.39 -2.08 -4.30
N LYS A 29 15.53 -1.45 -3.99
CA LYS A 29 15.56 -0.23 -3.17
C LYS A 29 14.86 0.92 -3.91
N ILE A 30 13.84 1.49 -3.27
CA ILE A 30 13.09 2.63 -3.80
C ILE A 30 13.47 3.89 -3.04
N SER A 31 13.83 4.94 -3.77
CA SER A 31 14.14 6.25 -3.19
C SER A 31 12.92 6.91 -2.58
N ASN A 32 13.09 7.64 -1.47
CA ASN A 32 11.99 8.30 -0.77
C ASN A 32 11.23 9.30 -1.66
N GLU A 33 11.91 9.95 -2.61
CA GLU A 33 11.32 10.89 -3.56
C GLU A 33 10.36 10.21 -4.55
N LYS A 34 10.46 8.88 -4.70
CA LYS A 34 9.55 8.08 -5.52
C LYS A 34 8.35 7.58 -4.73
N ILE A 35 8.32 7.73 -3.41
CA ILE A 35 7.18 7.32 -2.56
C ILE A 35 6.21 8.49 -2.41
N ALA A 36 5.00 8.33 -2.96
CA ALA A 36 3.89 9.25 -2.76
C ALA A 36 3.01 8.79 -1.58
N CYS A 37 2.32 9.73 -0.94
CA CYS A 37 1.35 9.44 0.12
C CYS A 37 -0.01 10.12 -0.12
N GLY A 38 -1.05 9.64 0.56
CA GLY A 38 -2.40 10.18 0.45
C GLY A 38 -3.40 9.52 1.40
N LYS A 39 -4.65 9.98 1.36
CA LYS A 39 -5.77 9.39 2.11
C LYS A 39 -5.95 7.92 1.72
N ARG A 40 -6.37 7.10 2.69
CA ARG A 40 -6.73 5.69 2.46
C ARG A 40 -8.04 5.62 1.67
N VAL A 41 -8.25 4.51 0.96
CA VAL A 41 -9.40 4.33 0.07
C VAL A 41 -10.54 3.66 0.83
N GLY A 42 -11.76 4.20 0.74
CA GLY A 42 -12.98 3.55 1.24
C GLY A 42 -13.11 3.57 2.76
N ILE A 43 -12.58 4.60 3.43
CA ILE A 43 -12.60 4.74 4.89
C ILE A 43 -13.23 6.06 5.36
N ASP A 44 -14.17 6.61 4.59
CA ASP A 44 -14.80 7.91 4.89
C ASP A 44 -15.53 7.91 6.24
N TYR A 45 -15.86 6.71 6.76
CA TYR A 45 -16.43 6.49 8.09
C TYR A 45 -15.44 6.68 9.25
N ALA A 46 -14.14 6.80 8.97
CA ALA A 46 -13.10 6.82 9.99
C ALA A 46 -12.83 8.21 10.60
N GLU A 47 -13.78 9.15 10.48
CA GLU A 47 -13.70 10.50 11.05
C GLU A 47 -12.36 11.20 10.76
N GLU A 48 -11.67 11.72 11.78
CA GLU A 48 -10.36 12.38 11.64
C GLU A 48 -9.28 11.49 11.01
N TYR A 49 -9.45 10.16 11.06
CA TYR A 49 -8.53 9.20 10.46
C TYR A 49 -8.74 9.00 8.95
N ALA A 50 -9.85 9.50 8.39
CA ALA A 50 -10.08 9.56 6.95
C ALA A 50 -9.10 10.53 6.27
N GLU A 51 -8.71 11.61 6.97
CA GLU A 51 -7.84 12.66 6.47
C GLU A 51 -6.34 12.31 6.57
N LYS A 52 -5.97 11.25 7.31
CA LYS A 52 -4.57 10.87 7.50
C LYS A 52 -3.96 10.30 6.21
N LEU A 53 -2.75 10.75 5.89
CA LEU A 53 -2.00 10.34 4.69
C LEU A 53 -1.28 8.99 4.86
N TRP A 54 -2.03 7.95 5.20
CA TRP A 54 -1.50 6.63 5.55
C TRP A 54 -1.63 5.59 4.43
N ARG A 55 -1.76 6.05 3.19
CA ARG A 55 -1.63 5.21 2.00
C ARG A 55 -0.37 5.62 1.27
N PHE A 56 0.47 4.64 0.93
CA PHE A 56 1.75 4.85 0.26
C PHE A 56 1.78 4.10 -1.07
N TRP A 57 2.43 4.67 -2.09
CA TRP A 57 2.63 4.01 -3.39
C TRP A 57 3.84 4.59 -4.13
N ILE A 58 4.34 3.85 -5.12
CA ILE A 58 5.38 4.33 -6.03
C ILE A 58 4.75 5.31 -7.03
N THR A 59 5.34 6.49 -7.12
CA THR A 59 4.90 7.57 -8.01
C THR A 59 4.91 7.12 -9.47
N ASP A 60 3.88 7.51 -10.23
CA ASP A 60 3.68 7.19 -11.64
C ASP A 60 3.63 5.67 -11.99
N ASN A 61 3.48 4.81 -10.97
CA ASN A 61 3.33 3.38 -11.19
C ASN A 61 1.93 3.03 -11.75
N PRO A 62 1.83 2.40 -12.94
CA PRO A 62 0.56 2.13 -13.61
C PRO A 62 -0.31 1.09 -12.89
N PHE A 63 0.28 0.30 -11.97
CA PHE A 63 -0.41 -0.75 -11.23
C PHE A 63 -1.14 -0.25 -9.98
N VAL A 64 -1.06 1.05 -9.68
CA VAL A 64 -1.77 1.65 -8.53
C VAL A 64 -3.29 1.67 -8.79
N SER A 65 -4.03 1.00 -7.92
CA SER A 65 -5.48 0.74 -8.09
C SER A 65 -6.37 1.99 -8.14
N ARG A 66 -5.99 3.06 -7.42
CA ARG A 66 -6.68 4.35 -7.41
C ARG A 66 -5.64 5.44 -7.55
N LYS A 67 -5.76 6.23 -8.61
CA LYS A 67 -4.95 7.43 -8.82
C LYS A 67 -5.39 8.47 -7.78
N SER A 68 -4.52 8.72 -6.83
CA SER A 68 -4.62 9.82 -5.86
C SER A 68 -3.87 11.00 -6.42
N LEU A 69 -4.36 12.22 -6.19
CA LEU A 69 -3.57 13.42 -6.44
C LEU A 69 -2.27 13.31 -5.65
N ARG A 70 -1.13 13.54 -6.31
CA ARG A 70 0.19 13.55 -5.65
C ARG A 70 0.12 14.49 -4.45
N GLN A 71 0.30 13.98 -3.25
CA GLN A 71 0.81 14.78 -2.15
C GLN A 71 2.28 14.37 -2.00
N ALA A 72 3.17 15.28 -2.41
CA ALA A 72 4.57 15.11 -2.09
C ALA A 72 4.71 15.01 -0.56
N PRO A 73 5.62 14.19 -0.03
CA PRO A 73 5.91 14.25 1.40
C PRO A 73 6.29 15.70 1.72
N ALA A 74 5.48 16.36 2.56
CA ALA A 74 5.83 17.66 3.10
C ALA A 74 7.19 17.50 3.77
N ASN A 75 8.19 18.28 3.34
CA ASN A 75 9.54 18.35 3.90
C ASN A 75 9.52 18.02 5.41
N ARG A 76 9.96 16.81 5.78
CA ARG A 76 10.34 16.53 7.16
C ARG A 76 11.80 16.93 7.27
N ARG A 77 12.03 18.02 8.01
CA ARG A 77 13.35 18.38 8.55
C ARG A 77 13.94 17.23 9.33
#